data_AF-A0A8T4N539-F1
#
_entry.id   AF-A0A8T4N539-F1
#
_cell.length_a   1.000
_cell.length_b   1.000
_cell.length_c   1.000
_cell.angle_alpha   90.00
_cell.angle_beta   90.00
_cell.angle_gamma   90.00
#
_symmetry.space_group_name_H-M   'P 1'
#
loop_
_entity.id
_entity.type
_entity.pdbx_description
1 polymer ?
#
loop_
_entity_poly.entity_id
_entity_poly.type
_entity_poly.pdbx_seq_one_letter_code
_entity_poly.pdbx_strand_id
1 'polypeptide(L)'
;MAKQGLDKIIIGPAIWPGKKLQVQPGDLSKFAPYGNGVYGYQKNSLEPIRGDPPQEETGGLIYFGNEARKEDFEGFLRMMNVRAEDKDYVAFVQESSNPIEDRYFKQMRIMSKFGLRFMFGAIDDREYDTFKEQELSIGEALWAFMNAEKRRFGTSFGDSRIDGKMGGDGDYAVEELSFGFMLENEYNQVYRIWSRAWLVTK
;
A
#
# COMPACT_ATOMS: atom_id res chain seq x y z
N MET A 1 5.54 -16.55 -20.97
CA MET A 1 5.34 -15.88 -19.67
C MET A 1 4.78 -14.49 -19.94
N ALA A 2 3.53 -14.22 -19.56
CA ALA A 2 2.90 -12.92 -19.81
C ALA A 2 3.51 -11.84 -18.90
N LYS A 3 3.97 -10.73 -19.50
CA LYS A 3 4.58 -9.57 -18.86
C LYS A 3 3.57 -8.82 -17.98
N GLN A 4 4.01 -8.22 -16.88
CA GLN A 4 3.37 -8.35 -15.57
C GLN A 4 2.49 -7.19 -15.06
N GLY A 5 2.24 -6.08 -15.74
CA GLY A 5 1.48 -4.95 -15.16
C GLY A 5 2.21 -4.20 -14.04
N LEU A 6 2.76 -4.90 -13.03
CA LEU A 6 3.69 -4.32 -12.03
C LEU A 6 5.03 -3.89 -12.66
N ASP A 7 5.44 -4.52 -13.76
CA ASP A 7 6.63 -4.13 -14.53
C ASP A 7 6.50 -2.75 -15.21
N LYS A 8 5.28 -2.22 -15.29
CA LYS A 8 4.99 -0.87 -15.78
C LYS A 8 5.05 0.20 -14.69
N ILE A 9 5.20 -0.21 -13.43
CA ILE A 9 5.30 0.71 -12.29
C ILE A 9 6.78 0.96 -11.98
N ILE A 10 7.18 2.22 -11.98
CA ILE A 10 8.51 2.62 -11.55
C ILE A 10 8.55 2.55 -10.02
N ILE A 11 9.32 1.59 -9.52
CA ILE A 11 9.53 1.37 -8.08
C ILE A 11 10.64 2.29 -7.57
N GLY A 12 10.33 3.07 -6.52
CA GLY A 12 11.30 3.91 -5.84
C GLY A 12 12.27 3.09 -4.98
N PRO A 13 13.48 3.61 -4.70
CA PRO A 13 14.43 2.93 -3.84
C PRO A 13 13.94 2.91 -2.38
N ALA A 14 14.19 1.80 -1.66
CA ALA A 14 13.82 1.68 -0.24
C ALA A 14 14.48 2.75 0.64
N ILE A 15 15.73 3.11 0.33
CA ILE A 15 16.49 4.21 0.92
C ILE A 15 16.72 5.25 -0.17
N TRP A 16 16.28 6.49 0.07
CA TRP A 16 16.42 7.54 -0.94
C TRP A 16 17.89 7.99 -1.08
N PRO A 17 18.48 7.95 -2.29
CA PRO A 17 19.89 8.22 -2.48
C PRO A 17 20.29 9.63 -2.01
N GLY A 18 21.38 9.72 -1.24
CA GLY A 18 21.96 11.00 -0.82
C GLY A 18 21.17 11.78 0.24
N LYS A 19 20.06 11.24 0.78
CA LYS A 19 19.25 11.91 1.80
C LYS A 19 19.33 11.19 3.15
N LYS A 20 19.65 11.95 4.21
CA LYS A 20 19.52 11.49 5.61
C LYS A 20 18.15 11.89 6.15
N LEU A 21 17.17 11.00 5.98
CA LEU A 21 15.79 11.20 6.43
C LEU A 21 15.57 10.51 7.78
N GLN A 22 14.73 11.09 8.64
CA GLN A 22 14.35 10.48 9.92
C GLN A 22 13.59 9.16 9.70
N VAL A 23 12.73 9.13 8.68
CA VAL A 23 12.05 7.93 8.17
C VAL A 23 12.23 7.91 6.66
N GLN A 24 12.68 6.78 6.12
CA GLN A 24 12.81 6.61 4.66
C GLN A 24 11.42 6.35 4.06
N PRO A 25 11.07 6.94 2.90
CA PRO A 25 9.74 6.76 2.31
C PRO A 25 9.45 5.30 1.92
N GLY A 26 10.50 4.54 1.57
CA GLY A 26 10.43 3.11 1.29
C GLY A 26 10.60 2.18 2.50
N ASP A 27 10.72 2.71 3.73
CA ASP A 27 10.67 1.91 4.95
C ASP A 27 9.20 1.55 5.24
N LEU A 28 8.77 0.38 4.76
CA LEU A 28 7.39 -0.08 4.90
C LEU A 28 7.11 -0.76 6.24
N SER A 29 8.14 -0.98 7.08
CA SER A 29 7.96 -1.47 8.46
C SER A 29 7.33 -0.41 9.38
N LYS A 30 7.41 0.86 8.99
CA LYS A 30 6.87 2.00 9.73
C LYS A 30 5.64 2.54 9.03
N PHE A 31 4.74 3.18 9.77
CA PHE A 31 3.78 4.10 9.18
C PHE A 31 4.54 5.29 8.60
N ALA A 32 4.06 5.81 7.47
CA ALA A 32 4.52 7.08 6.98
C ALA A 32 4.32 8.13 8.10
N PRO A 33 5.33 8.93 8.47
CA PRO A 33 5.21 9.92 9.54
C PRO A 33 4.05 10.87 9.23
N TYR A 34 3.26 11.28 10.24
CA TYR A 34 2.16 12.22 10.05
C TYR A 34 2.67 13.59 9.59
N GLY A 35 2.82 13.78 8.27
CA GLY A 35 3.39 14.99 7.69
C GLY A 35 4.73 15.40 8.34
N ASN A 36 5.12 16.64 8.09
CA ASN A 36 6.26 17.30 8.73
C ASN A 36 5.82 18.33 9.80
N GLY A 37 4.52 18.36 10.14
CA GLY A 37 3.96 19.31 11.10
C GLY A 37 3.99 20.78 10.66
N VAL A 38 4.07 21.09 9.35
CA VAL A 38 4.20 22.48 8.85
C VAL A 38 3.10 23.43 9.33
N TYR A 39 1.90 22.94 9.63
CA TYR A 39 0.84 23.76 10.23
C TYR A 39 0.86 23.81 11.77
N GLY A 40 1.92 23.35 12.43
CA GLY A 40 2.30 23.73 13.80
C GLY A 40 1.45 23.21 14.96
N TYR A 41 0.28 22.60 14.74
CA TYR A 41 -0.64 22.24 15.83
C TYR A 41 -0.68 20.76 16.23
N GLN A 42 0.03 19.88 15.52
CA GLN A 42 -0.09 18.43 15.74
C GLN A 42 1.22 17.82 16.23
N LYS A 43 1.15 17.19 17.41
CA LYS A 43 2.21 16.33 17.91
C LYS A 43 2.11 15.00 17.17
N ASN A 44 3.20 14.55 16.54
CA ASN A 44 3.26 13.21 15.94
C ASN A 44 2.86 12.16 16.99
N SER A 45 1.72 11.50 16.77
CA SER A 45 1.19 10.45 17.62
C SER A 45 0.98 9.21 16.77
N LEU A 46 1.53 8.08 17.21
CA LEU A 46 1.31 6.78 16.56
C LEU A 46 0.00 6.11 17.02
N GLU A 47 -0.76 6.76 17.90
CA GLU A 47 -2.06 6.28 18.36
C GLU A 47 -3.14 6.65 17.31
N PRO A 48 -3.89 5.68 16.77
CA PRO A 48 -4.76 5.90 15.61
C PRO A 48 -5.84 6.97 15.78
N ILE A 49 -6.36 7.17 17.00
CA ILE A 49 -7.49 8.09 17.25
C ILE A 49 -6.98 9.50 17.61
N ARG A 50 -5.89 9.59 18.36
CA ARG A 50 -5.26 10.85 18.81
C ARG A 50 -4.31 11.43 17.78
N GLY A 51 -3.83 10.59 16.86
CA GLY A 51 -3.03 10.98 15.70
C GLY A 51 -3.88 11.33 14.48
N ASP A 52 -5.20 11.11 14.53
CA ASP A 52 -6.12 11.51 13.47
C ASP A 52 -6.12 13.05 13.35
N PRO A 53 -5.76 13.63 12.20
CA PRO A 53 -5.75 15.06 12.03
C PRO A 53 -7.20 15.56 12.11
N PRO A 54 -7.53 16.52 13.00
CA PRO A 54 -8.88 17.04 13.15
C PRO A 54 -9.45 17.75 11.91
N GLN A 55 -8.69 17.84 10.82
CA GLN A 55 -8.99 18.60 9.63
C GLN A 55 -8.92 17.78 8.32
N GLU A 56 -8.51 16.51 8.37
CA GLU A 56 -8.33 15.67 7.16
C GLU A 56 -8.87 14.26 7.41
N GLU A 57 -9.30 13.55 6.36
CA GLU A 57 -9.77 12.17 6.50
C GLU A 57 -8.55 11.26 6.61
N THR A 58 -8.32 10.61 7.76
CA THR A 58 -7.25 9.62 7.86
C THR A 58 -7.66 8.38 8.63
N GLY A 59 -6.85 7.32 8.42
CA GLY A 59 -7.00 6.10 9.19
C GLY A 59 -8.11 5.19 8.65
N GLY A 60 -8.01 3.93 9.07
CA GLY A 60 -8.84 2.84 8.61
C GLY A 60 -7.99 1.72 8.01
N LEU A 61 -7.89 0.63 8.75
CA LEU A 61 -7.45 -0.65 8.19
C LEU A 61 -8.69 -1.34 7.65
N ILE A 62 -8.77 -1.49 6.34
CA ILE A 62 -9.90 -2.14 5.69
C ILE A 62 -9.41 -3.43 5.08
N TYR A 63 -10.07 -4.54 5.42
CA TYR A 63 -9.81 -5.82 4.81
C TYR A 63 -10.96 -6.20 3.88
N PHE A 64 -10.62 -6.75 2.73
CA PHE A 64 -11.60 -7.25 1.77
C PHE A 64 -11.13 -8.55 1.14
N GLY A 65 -12.10 -9.39 0.78
CA GLY A 65 -11.87 -10.73 0.28
C GLY A 65 -11.39 -10.78 -1.16
N ASN A 66 -11.00 -11.97 -1.58
CA ASN A 66 -10.46 -12.25 -2.91
C ASN A 66 -11.44 -11.91 -4.04
N GLU A 67 -12.74 -12.03 -3.78
CA GLU A 67 -13.80 -11.88 -4.78
C GLU A 67 -14.12 -10.43 -5.13
N ALA A 68 -13.43 -9.44 -4.53
CA ALA A 68 -13.59 -8.04 -4.87
C ALA A 68 -13.46 -7.82 -6.40
N ARG A 69 -14.54 -7.31 -7.01
CA ARG A 69 -14.61 -6.95 -8.43
C ARG A 69 -13.95 -5.59 -8.65
N LYS A 70 -13.54 -5.33 -9.90
CA LYS A 70 -12.85 -4.07 -10.23
C LYS A 70 -13.73 -2.86 -9.94
N GLU A 71 -15.00 -2.94 -10.29
CA GLU A 71 -15.97 -1.86 -10.14
C GLU A 71 -16.23 -1.53 -8.67
N ASP A 72 -16.30 -2.56 -7.82
CA ASP A 72 -16.46 -2.41 -6.38
C ASP A 72 -15.20 -1.80 -5.76
N PHE A 73 -14.02 -2.24 -6.21
CA PHE A 73 -12.74 -1.69 -5.76
C PHE A 73 -12.56 -0.22 -6.17
N GLU A 74 -12.92 0.14 -7.41
CA GLU A 74 -12.92 1.53 -7.87
C GLU A 74 -13.94 2.38 -7.10
N GLY A 75 -15.12 1.82 -6.80
CA GLY A 75 -16.11 2.46 -5.93
C GLY A 75 -15.57 2.71 -4.53
N PHE A 76 -14.89 1.72 -3.96
CA PHE A 76 -14.22 1.80 -2.68
C PHE A 76 -13.14 2.90 -2.67
N LEU A 77 -12.25 2.94 -3.67
CA LEU A 77 -11.23 3.98 -3.77
C LEU A 77 -11.84 5.39 -3.80
N ARG A 78 -12.96 5.57 -4.53
CA ARG A 78 -13.70 6.84 -4.53
C ARG A 78 -14.30 7.17 -3.16
N MET A 79 -14.85 6.19 -2.44
CA MET A 79 -15.40 6.39 -1.09
C MET A 79 -14.33 6.78 -0.07
N MET A 80 -13.09 6.33 -0.27
CA MET A 80 -11.93 6.66 0.58
C MET A 80 -11.17 7.91 0.12
N ASN A 81 -11.76 8.70 -0.79
CA ASN A 81 -11.16 9.89 -1.41
C ASN A 81 -9.76 9.67 -2.03
N VAL A 82 -9.48 8.44 -2.49
CA VAL A 82 -8.21 8.13 -3.17
C VAL A 82 -8.22 8.81 -4.53
N ARG A 83 -7.17 9.56 -4.84
CA ARG A 83 -6.95 10.17 -6.16
C ARG A 83 -6.50 9.14 -7.19
N ALA A 84 -7.41 8.22 -7.52
CA ALA A 84 -7.11 7.02 -8.31
C ALA A 84 -6.60 7.32 -9.73
N GLU A 85 -6.92 8.48 -10.30
CA GLU A 85 -6.54 8.87 -11.65
C GLU A 85 -5.13 9.49 -11.74
N ASP A 86 -4.53 9.87 -10.60
CA ASP A 86 -3.23 10.53 -10.58
C ASP A 86 -2.12 9.56 -11.07
N LYS A 87 -1.12 10.13 -11.74
CA LYS A 87 0.04 9.39 -12.30
C LYS A 87 1.37 9.88 -11.77
N ASP A 88 1.39 11.00 -11.07
CA ASP A 88 2.60 11.62 -10.52
C ASP A 88 2.91 11.07 -9.12
N TYR A 89 3.12 9.76 -9.05
CA TYR A 89 3.40 9.04 -7.82
C TYR A 89 4.66 8.17 -7.92
N VAL A 90 5.15 7.73 -6.77
CA VAL A 90 6.12 6.64 -6.63
C VAL A 90 5.46 5.46 -5.93
N ALA A 91 5.86 4.25 -6.29
CA ALA A 91 5.47 3.04 -5.55
C ALA A 91 6.69 2.41 -4.88
N PHE A 92 6.47 1.81 -3.71
CA PHE A 92 7.44 1.01 -2.98
C PHE A 92 6.81 -0.36 -2.73
N VAL A 93 7.57 -1.43 -2.97
CA VAL A 93 7.08 -2.80 -2.79
C VAL A 93 8.01 -3.55 -1.86
N GLN A 94 7.45 -4.32 -0.95
CA GLN A 94 8.19 -5.24 -0.08
C GLN A 94 7.49 -6.58 -0.03
N GLU A 95 8.28 -7.64 -0.19
CA GLU A 95 7.86 -9.01 0.09
C GLU A 95 8.27 -9.39 1.51
N SER A 96 7.38 -10.07 2.23
CA SER A 96 7.68 -10.58 3.57
C SER A 96 8.63 -11.78 3.49
N SER A 97 9.62 -11.79 4.38
CA SER A 97 10.46 -12.97 4.61
C SER A 97 9.88 -13.92 5.66
N ASN A 98 8.95 -13.46 6.49
CA ASN A 98 8.24 -14.27 7.48
C ASN A 98 6.74 -13.90 7.52
N PRO A 99 5.92 -14.37 6.56
CA PRO A 99 4.53 -13.93 6.41
C PRO A 99 3.65 -14.14 7.63
N ILE A 100 3.92 -15.17 8.44
CA ILE A 100 3.18 -15.47 9.67
C ILE A 100 3.37 -14.36 10.71
N GLU A 101 4.63 -13.95 10.93
CA GLU A 101 4.97 -12.90 11.89
C GLU A 101 4.56 -11.52 11.36
N ASP A 102 4.85 -11.26 10.09
CA ASP A 102 4.59 -9.98 9.42
C ASP A 102 3.10 -9.75 9.11
N ARG A 103 2.32 -10.84 9.05
CA ARG A 103 0.88 -10.88 8.73
C ARG A 103 0.52 -10.40 7.31
N TYR A 104 1.48 -10.41 6.38
CA TYR A 104 1.26 -10.16 4.95
C TYR A 104 2.24 -10.98 4.09
N PHE A 105 1.91 -11.20 2.81
CA PHE A 105 2.84 -11.79 1.84
C PHE A 105 3.64 -10.73 1.11
N LYS A 106 2.95 -9.74 0.54
CA LYS A 106 3.53 -8.60 -0.14
C LYS A 106 2.76 -7.35 0.22
N GLN A 107 3.44 -6.22 0.29
CA GLN A 107 2.83 -4.90 0.44
C GLN A 107 3.35 -3.93 -0.60
N MET A 108 2.51 -2.97 -0.96
CA MET A 108 2.83 -1.85 -1.83
C MET A 108 2.36 -0.55 -1.17
N ARG A 109 3.27 0.42 -1.06
CA ARG A 109 2.95 1.81 -0.69
C ARG A 109 3.03 2.68 -1.93
N ILE A 110 2.00 3.48 -2.17
CA ILE A 110 1.98 4.53 -3.19
C ILE A 110 2.04 5.88 -2.49
N MET A 111 2.77 6.81 -3.08
CA MET A 111 2.94 8.16 -2.57
C MET A 111 3.04 9.17 -3.71
N SER A 112 2.26 10.24 -3.64
CA SER A 112 2.37 11.34 -4.62
C SER A 112 3.75 11.99 -4.60
N LYS A 113 4.13 12.63 -5.72
CA LYS A 113 5.32 13.50 -5.77
C LYS A 113 5.26 14.61 -4.71
N PHE A 114 4.05 15.08 -4.39
CA PHE A 114 3.82 16.07 -3.35
C PHE A 114 4.22 15.55 -1.97
N GLY A 115 3.79 14.35 -1.61
CA GLY A 115 4.22 13.68 -0.38
C GLY A 115 5.74 13.46 -0.33
N LEU A 116 6.36 13.03 -1.44
CA LEU A 116 7.81 12.87 -1.52
C LEU A 116 8.56 14.18 -1.22
N ARG A 117 8.11 15.31 -1.79
CA ARG A 117 8.76 16.61 -1.63
C ARG A 117 8.51 17.23 -0.27
N PHE A 118 7.25 17.33 0.13
CA PHE A 118 6.85 18.16 1.26
C PHE A 118 6.80 17.38 2.57
N MET A 119 6.34 16.13 2.55
CA MET A 119 6.28 15.32 3.76
C MET A 119 7.62 14.65 4.07
N PHE A 120 8.31 14.10 3.06
CA PHE A 120 9.58 13.40 3.28
C PHE A 120 10.84 14.22 2.99
N GLY A 121 10.75 15.30 2.21
CA GLY A 121 11.94 16.01 1.73
C GLY A 121 12.88 15.12 0.90
N ALA A 122 12.32 14.07 0.28
CA ALA A 122 13.08 13.06 -0.45
C ALA A 122 13.60 13.62 -1.78
N ILE A 123 12.81 14.49 -2.41
CA ILE A 123 13.16 15.19 -3.65
C ILE A 123 13.25 16.71 -3.40
N ASP A 124 14.07 17.42 -4.17
CA ASP A 124 14.12 18.89 -4.18
C ASP A 124 13.15 19.53 -5.20
N ASP A 125 13.16 20.85 -5.31
CA ASP A 125 12.23 21.58 -6.20
C ASP A 125 12.48 21.26 -7.68
N ARG A 126 13.74 21.07 -8.07
CA ARG A 126 14.08 20.72 -9.46
C ARG A 126 13.63 19.30 -9.79
N GLU A 127 13.86 18.36 -8.88
CA GLU A 127 13.41 16.98 -9.00
C GLU A 127 11.87 16.90 -8.99
N TYR A 128 11.19 17.78 -8.24
CA TYR A 128 9.74 17.88 -8.23
C TYR A 128 9.16 18.34 -9.58
N ASP A 129 9.74 19.39 -10.18
CA ASP A 129 9.30 19.93 -11.47
C ASP A 129 9.55 18.99 -12.65
N THR A 130 10.57 18.12 -12.52
CA THR A 130 10.96 17.15 -13.55
C THR A 130 10.54 15.72 -13.20
N PHE A 131 9.67 15.56 -12.20
CA PHE A 131 9.25 14.25 -11.74
C PHE A 131 8.50 13.50 -12.85
N LYS A 132 8.96 12.30 -13.16
CA LYS A 132 8.39 11.49 -14.25
C LYS A 132 7.09 10.83 -13.78
N GLU A 133 6.03 11.03 -14.54
CA GLU A 133 4.75 10.32 -14.34
C GLU A 133 4.86 8.81 -14.63
N GLN A 134 4.04 8.05 -13.94
CA GLN A 134 3.87 6.61 -14.09
C GLN A 134 3.04 6.31 -15.34
N GLU A 135 3.22 5.12 -15.92
CA GLU A 135 2.38 4.69 -17.05
C GLU A 135 0.93 4.43 -16.59
N LEU A 136 0.80 3.79 -15.43
CA LEU A 136 -0.47 3.46 -14.79
C LEU A 136 -0.90 4.59 -13.84
N SER A 137 -2.20 4.78 -13.68
CA SER A 137 -2.74 5.57 -12.57
C SER A 137 -2.62 4.84 -11.23
N ILE A 138 -2.81 5.56 -10.12
CA ILE A 138 -2.80 4.97 -8.77
C ILE A 138 -3.81 3.81 -8.68
N GLY A 139 -5.03 3.99 -9.18
CA GLY A 139 -6.07 2.96 -9.16
C GLY A 139 -5.69 1.73 -10.00
N GLU A 140 -5.13 1.96 -11.20
CA GLU A 140 -4.64 0.89 -12.07
C GLU A 140 -3.49 0.11 -11.43
N ALA A 141 -2.57 0.80 -10.75
CA ALA A 141 -1.45 0.17 -10.06
C ALA A 141 -1.89 -0.68 -8.86
N LEU A 142 -2.80 -0.16 -8.03
CA LEU A 142 -3.37 -0.91 -6.90
C LEU A 142 -4.12 -2.16 -7.39
N TRP A 143 -4.88 -2.04 -8.49
CA TRP A 143 -5.56 -3.18 -9.09
C TRP A 143 -4.59 -4.18 -9.73
N ALA A 144 -3.52 -3.69 -10.38
CA ALA A 144 -2.47 -4.53 -10.94
C ALA A 144 -1.76 -5.36 -9.86
N PHE A 145 -1.50 -4.75 -8.69
CA PHE A 145 -1.00 -5.45 -7.51
C PHE A 145 -1.92 -6.59 -7.09
N MET A 146 -3.22 -6.32 -6.90
CA MET A 146 -4.18 -7.37 -6.53
C MET A 146 -4.19 -8.51 -7.54
N ASN A 147 -4.24 -8.22 -8.83
CA ASN A 147 -4.24 -9.26 -9.86
C ASN A 147 -2.95 -10.08 -9.92
N ALA A 148 -1.80 -9.46 -9.63
CA ALA A 148 -0.54 -10.19 -9.53
C ALA A 148 -0.59 -11.23 -8.40
N GLU A 149 -1.11 -10.84 -7.23
CA GLU A 149 -1.21 -11.73 -6.07
C GLU A 149 -2.32 -12.79 -6.25
N LYS A 150 -3.47 -12.44 -6.87
CA LYS A 150 -4.52 -13.40 -7.27
C LYS A 150 -3.98 -14.49 -8.20
N ARG A 151 -3.12 -14.12 -9.16
CA ARG A 151 -2.48 -15.11 -10.04
C ARG A 151 -1.47 -15.98 -9.29
N ARG A 152 -0.77 -15.40 -8.31
CA ARG A 152 0.26 -16.08 -7.52
C ARG A 152 -0.33 -17.12 -6.57
N PHE A 153 -1.36 -16.74 -5.81
CA PHE A 153 -1.92 -17.54 -4.71
C PHE A 153 -3.29 -18.15 -5.02
N GLY A 154 -3.92 -17.71 -6.11
CA GLY A 154 -5.22 -18.20 -6.54
C GLY A 154 -6.40 -17.38 -6.09
N THR A 155 -7.55 -17.75 -6.65
CA THR A 155 -8.82 -17.02 -6.50
C THR A 155 -9.88 -17.79 -5.75
N SER A 156 -9.67 -19.10 -5.51
CA SER A 156 -10.64 -19.98 -4.89
C SER A 156 -10.30 -20.30 -3.44
N PHE A 157 -11.31 -20.60 -2.65
CA PHE A 157 -11.17 -21.19 -1.32
C PHE A 157 -10.41 -22.52 -1.40
N GLY A 158 -9.37 -22.69 -0.57
CA GLY A 158 -8.54 -23.91 -0.56
C GLY A 158 -7.69 -24.09 -1.82
N ASP A 159 -7.25 -23.00 -2.44
CA ASP A 159 -6.29 -23.07 -3.53
C ASP A 159 -4.94 -23.58 -3.01
N SER A 160 -4.44 -24.68 -3.57
CA SER A 160 -3.19 -25.30 -3.10
C SER A 160 -1.95 -24.42 -3.25
N ARG A 161 -2.03 -23.31 -4.00
CA ARG A 161 -0.94 -22.34 -4.11
C ARG A 161 -0.75 -21.50 -2.84
N ILE A 162 -1.77 -21.38 -2.00
CA ILE A 162 -1.70 -20.60 -0.76
C ILE A 162 -1.49 -21.48 0.48
N ASP A 163 -1.82 -22.78 0.44
CA ASP A 163 -1.79 -23.68 1.59
C ASP A 163 -0.49 -23.66 2.41
N GLY A 164 -0.65 -23.58 3.73
CA GLY A 164 0.42 -23.56 4.74
C GLY A 164 1.25 -22.28 4.79
N LYS A 165 0.91 -21.23 4.03
CA LYS A 165 1.74 -20.01 3.92
C LYS A 165 1.54 -19.03 5.08
N MET A 166 0.45 -19.15 5.82
CA MET A 166 0.07 -18.36 6.99
C MET A 166 -0.28 -19.25 8.21
N GLY A 167 0.07 -20.54 8.17
CA GLY A 167 -0.13 -21.48 9.27
C GLY A 167 -1.44 -22.27 9.23
N GLY A 168 -2.19 -22.24 8.12
CA GLY A 168 -3.31 -23.14 7.87
C GLY A 168 -2.83 -24.59 7.73
N ASP A 169 -3.58 -25.52 8.31
CA ASP A 169 -3.28 -26.95 8.26
C ASP A 169 -4.01 -27.67 7.12
N GLY A 170 -4.89 -26.98 6.38
CA GLY A 170 -5.69 -27.52 5.26
C GLY A 170 -6.85 -28.41 5.69
N ASP A 171 -6.83 -28.89 6.93
CA ASP A 171 -7.84 -29.77 7.51
C ASP A 171 -8.90 -28.97 8.25
N TYR A 172 -8.50 -28.20 9.28
CA TYR A 172 -9.39 -27.37 10.11
C TYR A 172 -9.33 -25.89 9.76
N ALA A 173 -8.17 -25.38 9.34
CA ALA A 173 -7.99 -23.99 8.94
C ALA A 173 -7.45 -23.93 7.51
N VAL A 174 -8.29 -23.45 6.60
CA VAL A 174 -7.96 -23.28 5.18
C VAL A 174 -7.61 -21.82 4.93
N GLU A 175 -6.64 -21.60 4.05
CA GLU A 175 -6.18 -20.27 3.70
C GLU A 175 -6.90 -19.74 2.46
N GLU A 176 -7.36 -18.49 2.57
CA GLU A 176 -7.93 -17.76 1.44
C GLU A 176 -7.20 -16.43 1.27
N LEU A 177 -6.77 -16.14 0.03
CA LEU A 177 -6.13 -14.87 -0.28
C LEU A 177 -7.09 -13.73 0.04
N SER A 178 -6.59 -12.74 0.75
CA SER A 178 -7.32 -11.53 1.12
C SER A 178 -6.39 -10.34 1.03
N PHE A 179 -6.99 -9.16 1.02
CA PHE A 179 -6.25 -7.91 0.88
C PHE A 179 -6.56 -7.00 2.05
N GLY A 180 -5.57 -6.21 2.43
CA GLY A 180 -5.75 -5.07 3.31
C GLY A 180 -5.39 -3.79 2.58
N PHE A 181 -6.08 -2.71 2.93
CA PHE A 181 -5.83 -1.36 2.44
C PHE A 181 -5.80 -0.38 3.60
N MET A 182 -4.98 0.67 3.46
CA MET A 182 -4.91 1.78 4.38
C MET A 182 -4.63 3.10 3.66
N LEU A 183 -5.40 4.12 4.04
CA LEU A 183 -5.10 5.52 3.78
C LEU A 183 -4.14 6.01 4.89
N GLU A 184 -2.83 6.02 4.61
CA GLU A 184 -1.83 6.42 5.61
C GLU A 184 -1.82 7.94 5.82
N ASN A 185 -2.04 8.71 4.75
CA ASN A 185 -2.12 10.17 4.82
C ASN A 185 -2.83 10.70 3.57
N GLU A 186 -4.05 11.23 3.70
CA GLU A 186 -4.82 11.76 2.57
C GLU A 186 -4.17 12.99 1.95
N TYR A 187 -3.83 13.99 2.76
CA TYR A 187 -3.24 15.25 2.32
C TYR A 187 -2.00 15.06 1.43
N ASN A 188 -1.10 14.16 1.84
CA ASN A 188 0.12 13.82 1.10
C ASN A 188 -0.08 12.63 0.15
N GLN A 189 -1.29 12.09 0.06
CA GLN A 189 -1.71 11.00 -0.82
C GLN A 189 -0.80 9.78 -0.68
N VAL A 190 -0.73 9.26 0.55
CA VAL A 190 0.01 8.04 0.90
C VAL A 190 -0.99 6.92 1.14
N TYR A 191 -0.94 5.91 0.28
CA TYR A 191 -1.83 4.75 0.33
C TYR A 191 -1.01 3.48 0.47
N ARG A 192 -1.56 2.48 1.16
CA ARG A 192 -0.94 1.16 1.29
C ARG A 192 -1.94 0.07 0.97
N ILE A 193 -1.49 -0.92 0.21
CA ILE A 193 -2.21 -2.18 -0.04
C ILE A 193 -1.29 -3.36 0.25
N TRP A 194 -1.84 -4.46 0.75
CA TRP A 194 -1.07 -5.69 0.96
C TRP A 194 -1.93 -6.94 0.75
N SER A 195 -1.28 -8.02 0.36
CA SER A 195 -1.86 -9.37 0.29
C SER A 195 -1.58 -10.13 1.57
N ARG A 196 -2.51 -10.97 1.99
CA ARG A 196 -2.37 -11.91 3.13
C ARG A 196 -3.30 -13.10 2.94
N ALA A 197 -3.20 -14.12 3.78
CA ALA A 197 -4.29 -15.09 3.92
C ALA A 197 -5.21 -14.71 5.09
N TRP A 198 -6.49 -15.02 4.94
CA TRP A 198 -7.38 -15.29 6.06
C TRP A 198 -7.36 -16.78 6.37
N LEU A 199 -7.34 -17.12 7.66
CA LEU A 199 -7.58 -18.48 8.13
C LEU A 199 -9.08 -18.62 8.30
N VAL A 200 -9.69 -19.45 7.48
CA VAL A 200 -11.12 -19.75 7.55
C VAL A 200 -11.27 -21.16 8.08
N THR A 201 -12.00 -21.30 9.18
CA THR A 201 -12.35 -22.62 9.69
C THR A 201 -13.47 -23.23 8.85
N LYS A 202 -13.35 -24.53 8.53
CA LYS A 202 -14.44 -25.29 7.92
C LYS A 202 -15.66 -25.39 8.84
#